data_AF-A0A7C5QLJ4-F1
#
_entry.id   AF-A0A7C5QLJ4-F1
#
_cell.length_a   1.000
_cell.length_b   1.000
_cell.length_c   1.000
_cell.angle_alpha   90.00
_cell.angle_beta   90.00
_cell.angle_gamma   90.00
#
_symmetry.space_group_name_H-M   'P 1'
#
loop_
_entity.id
_entity.type
_entity.pdbx_description
1 polymer ?
#
loop_
_entity_poly.entity_id
_entity_poly.type
_entity_poly.pdbx_seq_one_letter_code
_entity_poly.pdbx_strand_id
1 'polypeptide(L)'
;MIASRALILTRFPFRFSARHFLFAGLLLLAGTFAAQAGTDRGKLMAFLQVTGFDKAIEGLQDGAVAGPGLAGDDPNDFGQDWVRLAREIFDKPGMIEQALDMMEAVMPDDLVDHGAAFYASDLGQRLVAAENESIATPDDEKYAMGEELVSDMIASNPERLEMFRQMTDAIGGIDQSVRSVIEIQV
;
A
#
# COMPACT_ATOMS: atom_id res chain seq x y z
N MET A 1 -67.63 6.32 -55.13
CA MET A 1 -68.32 7.55 -54.68
C MET A 1 -68.30 7.51 -53.16
N ILE A 2 -67.69 8.39 -52.37
CA ILE A 2 -67.19 9.79 -52.46
C ILE A 2 -66.03 9.84 -51.44
N ALA A 3 -64.78 10.02 -51.86
CA ALA A 3 -64.00 11.27 -51.89
C ALA A 3 -63.63 11.92 -50.53
N SER A 4 -62.32 12.15 -50.39
CA SER A 4 -61.64 13.26 -49.70
C SER A 4 -61.70 13.39 -48.17
N ARG A 5 -60.51 13.26 -47.54
CA ARG A 5 -59.69 14.44 -47.19
C ARG A 5 -58.23 14.04 -46.90
N ALA A 6 -57.33 14.71 -47.62
CA ALA A 6 -55.89 14.72 -47.43
C ALA A 6 -55.48 15.80 -46.42
N LEU A 7 -54.27 15.65 -45.86
CA LEU A 7 -53.31 16.61 -45.24
C LEU A 7 -52.63 15.86 -44.06
N ILE A 8 -51.31 15.83 -43.83
CA ILE A 8 -50.18 16.52 -44.44
C ILE A 8 -48.87 15.90 -43.85
N LEU A 9 -47.81 15.81 -44.68
CA LEU A 9 -46.36 15.93 -44.41
C LEU A 9 -45.74 15.13 -43.23
N THR A 10 -44.62 14.41 -43.35
CA THR A 10 -43.36 14.66 -44.08
C THR A 10 -42.57 13.34 -44.21
N ARG A 11 -41.95 13.12 -45.37
CA ARG A 11 -40.83 12.17 -45.53
C ARG A 11 -39.57 12.78 -44.93
N PHE A 12 -38.94 12.10 -43.97
CA PHE A 12 -37.52 12.35 -43.64
C PHE A 12 -36.67 11.26 -44.30
N PRO A 13 -35.70 11.61 -45.15
CA PRO A 13 -34.76 10.65 -45.72
C PRO A 13 -33.70 10.28 -44.68
N PHE A 14 -33.55 8.99 -44.39
CA PHE A 14 -32.39 8.47 -43.65
C PHE A 14 -31.14 8.68 -44.53
N ARG A 15 -30.40 9.77 -44.29
CA ARG A 15 -29.08 9.99 -44.88
C ARG A 15 -28.10 9.09 -44.13
N PHE A 16 -27.73 7.96 -44.73
CA PHE A 16 -26.62 7.13 -44.25
C PHE A 16 -25.34 7.97 -44.27
N SER A 17 -24.88 8.41 -43.10
CA SER A 17 -23.63 9.13 -42.94
C SER A 17 -22.48 8.13 -42.83
N ALA A 18 -21.50 8.25 -43.73
CA ALA A 18 -20.26 7.46 -43.82
C ALA A 18 -19.31 7.60 -42.60
N ARG A 19 -19.82 8.03 -41.45
CA ARG A 19 -19.05 8.23 -40.21
C ARG A 19 -19.00 6.99 -39.32
N HIS A 20 -19.76 5.94 -39.64
CA HIS A 20 -19.86 4.74 -38.80
C HIS A 20 -18.84 3.64 -39.12
N PHE A 21 -18.05 3.77 -40.20
CA PHE A 21 -16.98 2.81 -40.52
C PHE A 21 -15.63 3.13 -39.86
N LEU A 22 -15.46 4.31 -39.26
CA LEU A 22 -14.22 4.69 -38.57
C LEU A 22 -14.18 4.28 -37.09
N PHE A 23 -15.31 3.86 -36.51
CA PHE A 23 -15.38 3.47 -35.09
C PHE A 23 -15.10 1.98 -34.83
N ALA A 24 -15.16 1.13 -35.86
CA ALA A 24 -14.87 -0.30 -35.73
C ALA A 24 -13.38 -0.65 -35.92
N GLY A 25 -12.57 0.26 -36.48
CA GLY A 25 -11.13 0.04 -36.67
C GLY A 25 -10.26 0.41 -35.47
N LEU A 26 -10.74 1.25 -34.55
CA LEU A 26 -9.97 1.72 -33.40
C LEU A 26 -10.10 0.80 -32.15
N LEU A 27 -11.12 -0.05 -32.11
CA LEU A 27 -11.33 -1.03 -31.04
C LEU A 27 -10.50 -2.32 -31.19
N LEU A 28 -9.84 -2.52 -32.34
CA LEU A 28 -8.94 -3.65 -32.59
C LEU A 28 -7.47 -3.35 -32.32
N LEU A 29 -7.11 -2.11 -31.97
CA LEU A 29 -5.74 -1.71 -31.60
C LEU A 29 -5.49 -1.63 -30.08
N ALA A 30 -6.48 -1.91 -29.24
CA ALA A 30 -6.34 -1.90 -27.78
C ALA A 30 -6.02 -3.28 -27.17
N GLY A 31 -5.83 -4.31 -28.01
CA GLY A 31 -5.63 -5.70 -27.57
C GLY A 31 -4.17 -6.16 -27.45
N THR A 32 -3.19 -5.27 -27.61
CA THR A 32 -1.77 -5.60 -27.41
C THR A 32 -1.19 -4.75 -26.29
N PHE A 33 -1.81 -4.78 -25.11
CA PHE A 33 -0.96 -4.91 -23.93
C PHE A 33 -0.39 -6.31 -24.03
N ALA A 34 0.84 -6.42 -24.53
CA ALA A 34 1.65 -7.58 -24.18
C ALA A 34 1.50 -7.73 -22.66
N ALA A 35 1.11 -8.91 -22.20
CA ALA A 35 1.24 -9.24 -20.80
C ALA A 35 2.67 -8.86 -20.43
N GLN A 36 2.87 -7.76 -19.71
CA GLN A 36 4.13 -7.55 -19.04
C GLN A 36 4.22 -8.77 -18.14
N ALA A 37 5.23 -9.61 -18.37
CA ALA A 37 5.52 -10.67 -17.43
C ALA A 37 5.64 -9.97 -16.08
N GLY A 38 4.79 -10.35 -15.12
CA GLY A 38 4.95 -9.87 -13.75
C GLY A 38 6.38 -10.13 -13.31
N THR A 39 6.92 -9.25 -12.47
CA THR A 39 8.27 -9.44 -11.94
C THR A 39 8.37 -10.84 -11.35
N ASP A 40 9.47 -11.55 -11.65
CA ASP A 40 9.70 -12.91 -11.15
C ASP A 40 9.51 -12.97 -9.64
N ARG A 41 8.76 -13.97 -9.15
CA ARG A 41 8.44 -14.12 -7.73
C ARG A 41 9.69 -14.23 -6.86
N GLY A 42 10.73 -14.91 -7.36
CA GLY A 42 12.01 -15.01 -6.66
C GLY A 42 12.69 -13.64 -6.51
N LYS A 43 12.63 -12.81 -7.56
CA LYS A 43 13.11 -11.43 -7.53
C LYS A 43 12.33 -10.54 -6.56
N LEU A 44 10.99 -10.67 -6.51
CA LEU A 44 10.15 -9.95 -5.54
C LEU A 44 10.49 -10.34 -4.10
N MET A 45 10.73 -11.63 -3.84
CA MET A 45 11.14 -12.11 -2.52
C MET A 45 12.51 -11.57 -2.12
N ALA A 46 13.49 -11.57 -3.05
CA ALA A 46 14.80 -10.97 -2.80
C ALA A 46 14.69 -9.46 -2.52
N PHE A 47 13.78 -8.77 -3.21
CA PHE A 47 13.48 -7.37 -2.96
C PHE A 47 12.93 -7.14 -1.55
N LEU A 48 11.95 -7.94 -1.10
CA LEU A 48 11.43 -7.86 0.27
C LEU A 48 12.53 -8.05 1.32
N GLN A 49 13.44 -8.99 1.10
CA GLN A 49 14.54 -9.28 2.03
C GLN A 49 15.58 -8.16 2.08
N VAL A 50 15.96 -7.59 0.93
CA VAL A 50 16.95 -6.50 0.85
C VAL A 50 16.40 -5.21 1.44
N THR A 51 15.09 -4.99 1.33
CA THR A 51 14.39 -3.81 1.85
C THR A 51 14.01 -3.95 3.33
N GLY A 52 14.02 -5.16 3.89
CA GLY A 52 13.51 -5.47 5.23
C GLY A 52 11.98 -5.48 5.32
N PHE A 53 11.27 -5.37 4.20
CA PHE A 53 9.81 -5.40 4.19
C PHE A 53 9.23 -6.76 4.58
N ASP A 54 9.97 -7.85 4.40
CA ASP A 54 9.58 -9.16 4.95
C ASP A 54 9.46 -9.09 6.49
N LYS A 55 10.42 -8.48 7.16
CA LYS A 55 10.40 -8.27 8.62
C LYS A 55 9.28 -7.34 9.05
N ALA A 56 9.04 -6.26 8.31
CA ALA A 56 7.94 -5.33 8.59
C ALA A 56 6.56 -6.03 8.47
N ILE A 57 6.35 -6.85 7.44
CA ILE A 57 5.13 -7.65 7.26
C ILE A 57 4.98 -8.66 8.41
N GLU A 58 6.05 -9.38 8.76
CA GLU A 58 6.05 -10.30 9.90
C GLU A 58 5.71 -9.60 11.23
N GLY A 59 6.18 -8.36 11.41
CA GLY A 59 5.92 -7.53 12.59
C GLY A 59 4.44 -7.15 12.78
N LEU A 60 3.61 -7.23 11.73
CA LEU A 60 2.16 -6.99 11.85
C LEU A 60 1.48 -7.96 12.81
N GLN A 61 1.94 -9.23 12.85
CA GLN A 61 1.43 -10.20 13.83
C GLN A 61 1.78 -9.77 15.25
N ASP A 62 2.99 -9.25 15.47
CA ASP A 62 3.48 -8.84 16.78
C ASP A 62 2.65 -7.65 17.32
N GLY A 63 2.29 -6.71 16.44
CA GLY A 63 1.32 -5.66 16.75
C GLY A 63 -0.10 -6.19 17.05
N ALA A 64 -0.58 -7.16 16.26
CA ALA A 64 -1.92 -7.73 16.45
C ALA A 64 -2.06 -8.49 17.78
N VAL A 65 -1.03 -9.23 18.21
CA VAL A 65 -1.07 -9.97 19.49
C VAL A 65 -1.00 -9.06 20.71
N ALA A 66 -0.53 -7.82 20.57
CA ALA A 66 -0.52 -6.82 21.65
C ALA A 66 -1.92 -6.26 21.97
N GLY A 67 -2.93 -6.55 21.14
CA GLY A 67 -4.30 -6.05 21.27
C GLY A 67 -4.95 -6.14 22.66
N PRO A 68 -4.81 -7.23 23.46
CA PRO A 68 -5.43 -7.31 24.78
C PRO A 68 -4.91 -6.24 25.74
N GLY A 69 -3.60 -5.92 25.68
CA GLY A 69 -3.01 -4.85 26.49
C GLY A 69 -3.56 -3.46 26.17
N LEU A 70 -4.13 -3.26 24.98
CA LEU A 70 -4.81 -2.03 24.59
C LEU A 70 -6.24 -1.91 25.15
N ALA A 71 -6.89 -3.05 25.43
CA ALA A 71 -8.26 -3.12 25.96
C ALA A 71 -8.31 -3.19 27.51
N GLY A 72 -7.16 -3.41 28.16
CA GLY A 72 -7.01 -3.50 29.61
C GLY A 72 -6.53 -4.87 30.09
N ASP A 73 -5.95 -4.92 31.29
CA ASP A 73 -5.26 -6.09 31.87
C ASP A 73 -6.18 -7.21 32.37
N ASP A 74 -7.20 -7.64 31.61
CA ASP A 74 -7.94 -8.86 31.95
C ASP A 74 -7.45 -10.07 31.13
N PRO A 75 -6.44 -10.83 31.63
CA PRO A 75 -5.91 -12.04 30.99
C PRO A 75 -6.84 -13.27 31.11
N ASN A 76 -8.14 -13.05 31.31
CA ASN A 76 -9.17 -14.08 31.18
C ASN A 76 -9.17 -14.73 29.78
N ASP A 77 -10.04 -15.73 29.58
CA ASP A 77 -10.19 -16.51 28.34
C ASP A 77 -10.18 -15.65 27.06
N PHE A 78 -10.72 -14.43 27.11
CA PHE A 78 -10.68 -13.47 26.01
C PHE A 78 -9.26 -13.14 25.52
N GLY A 79 -8.31 -12.86 26.42
CA GLY A 79 -6.94 -12.53 26.05
C GLY A 79 -6.22 -13.71 25.38
N GLN A 80 -6.47 -14.93 25.87
CA GLN A 80 -5.89 -16.15 25.28
C GLN A 80 -6.48 -16.44 23.89
N ASP A 81 -7.80 -16.33 23.75
CA ASP A 81 -8.46 -16.52 22.45
C ASP A 81 -8.09 -15.44 21.44
N TRP A 82 -7.95 -14.18 21.88
CA TRP A 82 -7.44 -13.10 21.05
C TRP A 82 -6.07 -13.43 20.49
N VAL A 83 -5.10 -13.75 21.35
CA VAL A 83 -3.72 -14.04 20.92
C VAL A 83 -3.69 -15.23 19.98
N ARG A 84 -4.50 -16.27 20.24
CA ARG A 84 -4.63 -17.41 19.34
C ARG A 84 -5.16 -17.00 17.97
N LEU A 85 -6.26 -16.24 17.94
CA LEU A 85 -6.90 -15.80 16.69
C LEU A 85 -6.01 -14.82 15.92
N ALA A 86 -5.33 -13.90 16.60
CA ALA A 86 -4.40 -12.96 15.99
C ALA A 86 -3.26 -13.70 15.28
N ARG A 87 -2.70 -14.75 15.88
CA ARG A 87 -1.68 -15.58 15.21
C ARG A 87 -2.23 -16.36 14.01
N GLU A 88 -3.49 -16.79 14.08
CA GLU A 88 -4.16 -17.53 13.00
C GLU A 88 -4.45 -16.63 11.80
N ILE A 89 -4.95 -15.41 12.05
CA ILE A 89 -5.29 -14.44 10.99
C ILE A 89 -4.02 -13.82 10.40
N PHE A 90 -3.09 -13.40 11.24
CA PHE A 90 -1.83 -12.79 10.81
C PHE A 90 -0.75 -13.87 10.62
N ASP A 91 -1.05 -14.92 9.87
CA ASP A 91 -0.08 -15.99 9.57
C ASP A 91 1.09 -15.45 8.76
N LYS A 92 2.30 -15.47 9.34
CA LYS A 92 3.50 -14.83 8.77
C LYS A 92 3.80 -15.32 7.33
N PRO A 93 3.90 -16.64 7.06
CA PRO A 93 4.09 -17.13 5.69
C PRO A 93 2.96 -16.72 4.74
N GLY A 94 1.70 -16.84 5.17
CA GLY A 94 0.54 -16.44 4.36
C GLY A 94 0.55 -14.96 3.99
N MET A 95 0.93 -14.08 4.92
CA MET A 95 1.05 -12.65 4.65
C MET A 95 2.15 -12.33 3.64
N ILE A 96 3.29 -13.02 3.71
CA ILE A 96 4.38 -12.85 2.73
C ILE A 96 3.92 -13.31 1.35
N GLU A 97 3.28 -14.47 1.24
CA GLU A 97 2.76 -14.96 -0.05
C GLU A 97 1.71 -14.00 -0.63
N GLN A 98 0.81 -13.47 0.21
CA GLN A 98 -0.17 -12.48 -0.23
C GLN A 98 0.48 -11.16 -0.68
N ALA A 99 1.52 -10.69 0.03
CA ALA A 99 2.26 -9.51 -0.38
C ALA A 99 2.93 -9.72 -1.74
N LEU A 100 3.56 -10.88 -1.96
CA LEU A 100 4.15 -11.24 -3.25
C LEU A 100 3.11 -11.27 -4.37
N ASP A 101 1.91 -11.81 -4.13
CA ASP A 101 0.81 -11.81 -5.11
C ASP A 101 0.36 -10.39 -5.48
N MET A 102 0.24 -9.50 -4.49
CA MET A 102 -0.09 -8.09 -4.72
C MET A 102 1.01 -7.38 -5.50
N MET A 103 2.27 -7.60 -5.12
CA MET A 103 3.44 -7.02 -5.78
C MET A 103 3.58 -7.47 -7.23
N GLU A 104 3.40 -8.76 -7.52
CA GLU A 104 3.46 -9.31 -8.88
C GLU A 104 2.41 -8.66 -9.80
N ALA A 105 1.25 -8.29 -9.27
CA ALA A 105 0.19 -7.64 -10.02
C ALA A 105 0.45 -6.16 -10.36
N VAL A 106 1.31 -5.47 -9.59
CA VAL A 106 1.42 -4.00 -9.65
C VAL A 106 2.84 -3.47 -9.81
N MET A 107 3.87 -4.28 -9.58
CA MET A 107 5.27 -3.85 -9.60
C MET A 107 6.01 -4.37 -10.84
N PRO A 108 6.30 -3.50 -11.81
CA PRO A 108 7.16 -3.83 -12.93
C PRO A 108 8.64 -3.99 -12.50
N ASP A 109 9.38 -4.73 -13.30
CA ASP A 109 10.78 -5.12 -13.03
C ASP A 109 11.71 -3.93 -12.75
N ASP A 110 11.51 -2.82 -13.45
CA ASP A 110 12.35 -1.62 -13.37
C ASP A 110 12.20 -0.90 -12.03
N LEU A 111 10.99 -0.85 -11.46
CA LEU A 111 10.76 -0.31 -10.12
C LEU A 111 11.40 -1.19 -9.05
N VAL A 112 11.32 -2.52 -9.21
CA VAL A 112 11.96 -3.48 -8.30
C VAL A 112 13.48 -3.32 -8.34
N ASP A 113 14.07 -3.21 -9.53
CA ASP A 113 15.51 -3.01 -9.69
C ASP A 113 15.98 -1.66 -9.12
N HIS A 114 15.21 -0.59 -9.34
CA HIS A 114 15.53 0.73 -8.83
C HIS A 114 15.55 0.77 -7.30
N GLY A 115 14.51 0.23 -6.66
CA GLY A 115 14.45 0.15 -5.21
C GLY A 115 15.54 -0.77 -4.65
N ALA A 116 15.76 -1.94 -5.25
CA ALA A 116 16.81 -2.87 -4.82
C ALA A 116 18.19 -2.20 -4.86
N ALA A 117 18.49 -1.41 -5.89
CA ALA A 117 19.75 -0.69 -6.01
C ALA A 117 19.96 0.35 -4.88
N PHE A 118 18.90 1.08 -4.49
CA PHE A 118 18.99 1.99 -3.35
C PHE A 118 19.23 1.25 -2.04
N TYR A 119 18.45 0.21 -1.77
CA TYR A 119 18.55 -0.56 -0.52
C TYR A 119 19.85 -1.35 -0.42
N ALA A 120 20.47 -1.73 -1.55
CA ALA A 120 21.80 -2.33 -1.59
C ALA A 120 22.96 -1.34 -1.33
N SER A 121 22.70 -0.02 -1.33
CA SER A 121 23.72 0.99 -1.01
C SER A 121 24.08 1.01 0.48
N ASP A 122 25.23 1.58 0.83
CA ASP A 122 25.66 1.77 2.22
C ASP A 122 24.61 2.52 3.06
N LEU A 123 23.95 3.52 2.49
CA LEU A 123 22.90 4.26 3.17
C LEU A 123 21.64 3.39 3.35
N GLY A 124 21.24 2.67 2.30
CA GLY A 124 20.09 1.78 2.33
C GLY A 124 20.24 0.69 3.37
N GLN A 125 21.39 0.01 3.43
CA GLN A 125 21.65 -1.03 4.43
C GLN A 125 21.65 -0.50 5.86
N ARG A 126 22.18 0.72 6.08
CA ARG A 126 22.12 1.37 7.41
C ARG A 126 20.70 1.74 7.81
N LEU A 127 19.87 2.16 6.85
CA LEU A 127 18.46 2.45 7.09
C LEU A 127 17.71 1.17 7.50
N VAL A 128 17.85 0.10 6.72
CA VAL A 128 17.19 -1.19 7.00
C VAL A 128 17.61 -1.76 8.35
N ALA A 129 18.89 -1.64 8.70
CA ALA A 129 19.37 -2.06 10.01
C ALA A 129 18.67 -1.29 11.15
N ALA A 130 18.58 0.04 11.03
CA ALA A 130 17.92 0.88 12.03
C ALA A 130 16.40 0.63 12.10
N GLU A 131 15.74 0.40 10.97
CA GLU A 131 14.31 0.08 10.93
C GLU A 131 14.02 -1.30 11.55
N ASN A 132 14.80 -2.32 11.20
CA ASN A 132 14.65 -3.67 11.77
C ASN A 132 14.95 -3.70 13.27
N GLU A 133 15.94 -2.94 13.73
CA GLU A 133 16.20 -2.74 15.16
C GLU A 133 14.98 -2.09 15.83
N SER A 134 14.48 -0.99 15.26
CA SER A 134 13.31 -0.31 15.78
C SER A 134 12.07 -1.20 15.81
N ILE A 135 11.85 -2.08 14.84
CA ILE A 135 10.73 -3.03 14.86
C ILE A 135 10.84 -3.99 16.07
N ALA A 136 12.05 -4.47 16.36
CA ALA A 136 12.31 -5.44 17.43
C ALA A 136 12.35 -4.82 18.85
N THR A 137 12.60 -3.52 18.97
CA THR A 137 12.59 -2.82 20.26
C THR A 137 11.17 -2.81 20.88
N PRO A 138 11.01 -2.81 22.20
CA PRO A 138 9.73 -2.52 22.84
C PRO A 138 9.25 -1.09 22.58
N ASP A 139 7.93 -0.87 22.51
CA ASP A 139 7.39 0.44 22.15
C ASP A 139 7.69 1.54 23.19
N ASP A 140 7.68 1.22 24.49
CA ASP A 140 8.02 2.15 25.56
C ASP A 140 9.48 2.64 25.46
N GLU A 141 10.40 1.73 25.14
CA GLU A 141 11.80 2.06 24.88
C GLU A 141 11.95 2.91 23.60
N LYS A 142 11.26 2.55 22.50
CA LYS A 142 11.27 3.35 21.26
C LYS A 142 10.81 4.78 21.49
N TYR A 143 9.72 4.97 22.24
CA TYR A 143 9.19 6.30 22.51
C TYR A 143 10.16 7.13 23.34
N ALA A 144 10.76 6.54 24.39
CA ALA A 144 11.77 7.22 25.19
C ALA A 144 12.99 7.64 24.37
N MET A 145 13.51 6.74 23.51
CA MET A 145 14.62 7.05 22.61
C MET A 145 14.25 8.14 21.60
N GLY A 146 13.04 8.10 21.05
CA GLY A 146 12.54 9.11 20.11
C GLY A 146 12.44 10.51 20.73
N GLU A 147 11.95 10.60 21.97
CA GLU A 147 11.89 11.86 22.72
C GLU A 147 13.29 12.46 22.95
N GLU A 148 14.26 11.64 23.33
CA GLU A 148 15.66 12.06 23.51
C GLU A 148 16.26 12.57 22.19
N LEU A 149 16.11 11.82 21.10
CA LEU A 149 16.62 12.20 19.77
C LEU A 149 16.01 13.52 19.28
N VAL A 150 14.71 13.73 19.49
CA VAL A 150 14.04 14.98 19.11
C VAL A 150 14.53 16.14 19.99
N SER A 151 14.63 15.93 21.30
CA SER A 151 15.17 16.94 22.24
C SER A 151 16.58 17.37 21.84
N ASP A 152 17.45 16.43 21.52
CA ASP A 152 18.81 16.68 21.07
C ASP A 152 18.84 17.41 19.72
N MET A 153 17.98 17.05 18.78
CA MET A 153 17.89 17.74 17.48
C MET A 153 17.38 19.18 17.62
N ILE A 154 16.48 19.48 18.56
CA ILE A 154 16.06 20.86 18.84
C ILE A 154 17.27 21.73 19.19
N ALA A 155 18.20 21.20 19.99
CA ALA A 155 19.39 21.94 20.43
C ALA A 155 20.51 21.95 19.38
N SER A 156 20.74 20.83 18.69
CA SER A 156 21.93 20.61 17.85
C SER A 156 21.70 20.85 16.36
N ASN A 157 20.49 20.61 15.84
CA ASN A 157 20.20 20.68 14.41
C ASN A 157 18.71 20.96 14.11
N PRO A 158 18.22 22.16 14.47
CA PRO A 158 16.80 22.51 14.33
C PRO A 158 16.32 22.55 12.87
N GLU A 159 17.21 22.86 11.92
CA GLU A 159 16.89 22.86 10.48
C GLU A 159 16.55 21.45 9.96
N ARG A 160 17.35 20.44 10.36
CA ARG A 160 17.09 19.05 9.99
C ARG A 160 15.79 18.54 10.60
N LEU A 161 15.51 18.90 11.85
CA LEU A 161 14.25 18.54 12.51
C LEU A 161 13.05 19.12 11.75
N GLU A 162 13.17 20.36 11.29
CA GLU A 162 12.12 21.00 10.49
C GLU A 162 11.94 20.33 9.12
N MET A 163 13.04 19.92 8.47
CA MET A 163 12.96 19.12 7.25
C MET A 163 12.20 17.80 7.47
N PHE A 164 12.45 17.11 8.58
CA PHE A 164 11.71 15.89 8.91
C PHE A 164 10.23 16.16 9.15
N ARG A 165 9.86 17.25 9.83
CA ARG A 165 8.45 17.63 9.98
C ARG A 165 7.75 17.87 8.65
N GLN A 166 8.39 18.62 7.75
CA GLN A 166 7.86 18.89 6.42
C GLN A 166 7.72 17.62 5.59
N MET A 167 8.67 16.69 5.71
CA MET A 167 8.60 15.39 5.04
C MET A 167 7.44 14.55 5.58
N THR A 168 7.25 14.50 6.90
CA THR A 168 6.12 13.79 7.53
C THR A 168 4.77 14.35 7.09
N ASP A 169 4.66 15.67 6.98
CA ASP A 169 3.46 16.36 6.47
C ASP A 169 3.21 16.03 4.99
N ALA A 170 4.25 16.13 4.15
CA ALA A 170 4.15 15.86 2.71
C ALA A 170 3.79 14.41 2.38
N ILE A 171 4.23 13.45 3.20
CA ILE A 171 3.90 12.02 3.05
C ILE A 171 2.49 11.71 3.58
N GLY A 172 1.85 12.65 4.29
CA GLY A 172 0.51 12.47 4.87
C GLY A 172 0.50 11.59 6.11
N GLY A 173 1.64 11.45 6.80
CA GLY A 173 1.79 10.52 7.91
C GLY A 173 0.81 10.79 9.06
N ILE A 174 0.58 12.06 9.40
CA ILE A 174 -0.31 12.45 10.51
C ILE A 174 -1.78 12.08 10.20
N ASP A 175 -2.27 12.45 9.02
CA ASP A 175 -3.66 12.16 8.62
C ASP A 175 -3.92 10.65 8.55
N GLN A 176 -2.95 9.88 8.06
CA GLN A 176 -3.04 8.42 7.99
C GLN A 176 -3.03 7.78 9.38
N SER A 177 -2.15 8.23 10.29
CA SER A 177 -2.14 7.74 11.68
C SER A 177 -3.45 8.03 12.42
N VAL A 178 -3.99 9.25 12.28
CA VAL A 178 -5.28 9.62 12.89
C VAL A 178 -6.41 8.75 12.35
N ARG A 179 -6.44 8.52 11.04
CA ARG A 179 -7.45 7.66 10.41
C ARG A 179 -7.37 6.21 10.92
N SER A 180 -6.17 5.65 11.04
CA SER A 180 -5.98 4.28 11.55
C SER A 180 -6.51 4.12 12.98
N VAL A 181 -6.30 5.10 13.86
CA VAL A 181 -6.83 5.05 15.24
C VAL A 181 -8.36 5.06 15.24
N ILE A 182 -8.98 5.88 14.39
CA ILE A 182 -10.44 5.95 14.27
C ILE A 182 -11.00 4.62 13.76
N GLU A 183 -10.39 4.02 12.73
CA GLU A 183 -10.86 2.77 12.12
C GLU A 183 -10.82 1.57 13.08
N ILE A 184 -9.91 1.56 14.07
CA ILE A 184 -9.84 0.52 15.12
C ILE A 184 -10.93 0.70 16.19
N GLN A 185 -11.44 1.92 16.38
CA GLN A 185 -12.35 2.26 17.46
C GLN A 185 -13.85 2.20 17.07
N VAL A 186 -14.19 1.75 15.86
CA VAL A 186 -15.58 1.69 15.34
C VAL A 186 -16.23 0.33 15.55
#